data_AF-A0A2D7WGL6-F1
#
_entry.id   AF-A0A2D7WGL6-F1
#
_cell.length_a   1.000
_cell.length_b   1.000
_cell.length_c   1.000
_cell.angle_alpha   90.00
_cell.angle_beta   90.00
_cell.angle_gamma   90.00
#
_symmetry.space_group_name_H-M   'P 1'
#
loop_
_entity.id
_entity.type
_entity.pdbx_description
1 polymer ?
#
loop_
_entity_poly.entity_id
_entity_poly.type
_entity_poly.pdbx_seq_one_letter_code
_entity_poly.pdbx_strand_id
1 'polypeptide(L)'
;MRHFTTCSARKLDCTYNGFSIAFGARPVSPARSGACSPVRRVQPIPSQTLLLRKSEHSVEIATLTALTENSALTGFYSENTLFTGLFGLLFWPVLFEPLPGAFFHPFQAGPADLFRADFVTRRQTLIDQRLRLLETKAYQQEIWKIWQAKHGVSCALIHWPAMSEALVQAALRCIPAEHLRIVFRHLLSDLRHHRRGMPDLVIFDTAQCRYQLIEVKGPGDRLQDHQRLWIETMLQAGLPVSVAEVDWESKS
;
A
#
# COMPACT_ATOMS: atom_id res chain seq x y z
N MET A 1 -0.65 -42.07 34.36
CA MET A 1 -0.49 -40.76 33.68
C MET A 1 -1.31 -40.87 32.39
N ARG A 2 -2.39 -40.13 32.11
CA ARG A 2 -2.72 -38.70 32.33
C ARG A 2 -1.64 -37.77 31.78
N HIS A 3 -1.89 -36.82 30.86
CA HIS A 3 -2.96 -36.66 29.86
C HIS A 3 -2.39 -35.74 28.76
N PHE A 4 -2.70 -35.98 27.48
CA PHE A 4 -2.49 -34.97 26.43
C PHE A 4 -3.79 -34.17 26.24
N THR A 5 -3.75 -32.88 26.57
CA THR A 5 -4.90 -31.97 26.40
C THR A 5 -4.92 -31.43 24.97
N THR A 6 -5.99 -31.72 24.23
CA THR A 6 -6.21 -31.17 22.88
C THR A 6 -6.65 -29.71 22.96
N CYS A 7 -5.99 -28.83 22.18
CA CYS A 7 -6.43 -27.44 22.06
C CYS A 7 -7.58 -27.35 21.04
N SER A 8 -8.79 -27.00 21.49
CA SER A 8 -9.97 -26.93 20.63
C SER A 8 -9.99 -25.64 19.81
N ALA A 9 -9.89 -25.77 18.50
CA ALA A 9 -10.08 -24.66 17.57
C ALA A 9 -11.57 -24.25 17.52
N ARG A 10 -11.92 -23.15 18.20
CA ARG A 10 -13.25 -22.54 18.06
C ARG A 10 -13.38 -21.92 16.67
N LYS A 11 -14.41 -22.31 15.92
CA LYS A 11 -14.89 -21.49 14.81
C LYS A 11 -15.36 -20.14 15.39
N LEU A 12 -14.90 -19.06 14.79
CA LEU A 12 -15.53 -17.74 14.92
C LEU A 12 -16.26 -17.49 13.60
N ASP A 13 -17.57 -17.71 13.61
CA ASP A 13 -18.44 -17.36 12.49
C ASP A 13 -18.55 -15.83 12.43
N CYS A 14 -17.64 -15.21 11.69
CA CYS A 14 -17.54 -13.75 11.59
C CYS A 14 -18.56 -13.24 10.55
N THR A 15 -19.72 -12.80 11.01
CA THR A 15 -20.79 -12.27 10.16
C THR A 15 -20.33 -10.98 9.46
N TYR A 16 -20.17 -11.05 8.14
CA TYR A 16 -19.66 -9.96 7.31
C TYR A 16 -20.69 -8.83 7.18
N ASN A 17 -20.55 -7.76 7.98
CA ASN A 17 -21.27 -6.50 7.75
C ASN A 17 -20.79 -5.87 6.44
N GLY A 18 -21.61 -5.97 5.40
CA GLY A 18 -21.22 -5.61 4.04
C GLY A 18 -20.96 -4.11 3.83
N PHE A 19 -19.70 -3.75 3.59
CA PHE A 19 -19.33 -2.44 3.09
C PHE A 19 -19.35 -2.41 1.55
N SER A 20 -20.42 -1.87 0.98
CA SER A 20 -20.46 -1.53 -0.45
C SER A 20 -19.83 -0.15 -0.66
N ILE A 21 -18.60 -0.11 -1.16
CA ILE A 21 -17.94 1.14 -1.55
C ILE A 21 -18.44 1.53 -2.94
N ALA A 22 -19.52 2.32 -2.97
CA ALA A 22 -20.23 2.70 -4.19
C ALA A 22 -19.46 3.73 -5.05
N PHE A 23 -18.45 3.27 -5.79
CA PHE A 23 -17.84 4.05 -6.87
C PHE A 23 -18.73 4.04 -8.11
N GLY A 24 -19.68 4.99 -8.18
CA GLY A 24 -20.58 5.18 -9.31
C GLY A 24 -20.41 6.55 -9.97
N ALA A 25 -20.48 6.60 -11.30
CA ALA A 25 -20.48 7.85 -12.05
C ALA A 25 -21.74 8.68 -11.77
N ARG A 26 -21.62 10.01 -11.76
CA ARG A 26 -22.73 10.94 -11.44
C ARG A 26 -23.86 10.83 -12.49
N PRO A 27 -25.10 10.48 -12.10
CA PRO A 27 -26.28 10.78 -12.90
C PRO A 27 -26.60 12.28 -12.81
N VAL A 28 -27.12 12.87 -13.89
CA VAL A 28 -27.63 14.25 -13.89
C VAL A 28 -29.15 14.23 -13.82
N SER A 29 -29.74 14.67 -12.71
CA SER A 29 -31.14 15.12 -12.62
C SER A 29 -31.41 15.89 -11.31
N PRO A 30 -32.38 16.82 -11.26
CA PRO A 30 -32.58 17.71 -10.11
C PRO A 30 -33.81 17.38 -9.24
N ALA A 31 -33.63 17.37 -7.92
CA ALA A 31 -34.68 17.69 -6.94
C ALA A 31 -34.02 18.04 -5.59
N ARG A 32 -34.64 18.95 -4.81
CA ARG A 32 -34.20 19.22 -3.42
C ARG A 32 -34.91 18.28 -2.45
N SER A 33 -34.15 17.50 -1.68
CA SER A 33 -34.61 16.91 -0.42
C SER A 33 -33.51 17.04 0.63
N GLY A 34 -33.88 17.44 1.86
CA GLY A 34 -32.95 17.81 2.92
C GLY A 34 -32.38 16.62 3.69
N ALA A 35 -31.71 15.69 3.01
CA ALA A 35 -30.97 14.62 3.68
C ALA A 35 -29.68 15.20 4.30
N CYS A 36 -29.64 15.29 5.63
CA CYS A 36 -28.40 15.64 6.33
C CYS A 36 -27.43 14.46 6.25
N SER A 37 -26.44 14.54 5.36
CA SER A 37 -25.41 13.52 5.20
C SER A 37 -24.72 13.23 6.56
N PRO A 38 -24.46 11.96 6.91
CA PRO A 38 -23.79 11.63 8.15
C PRO A 38 -22.41 12.29 8.17
N VAL A 39 -22.15 13.12 9.18
CA VAL A 39 -20.88 13.82 9.35
C VAL A 39 -19.78 12.79 9.57
N ARG A 40 -18.99 12.51 8.54
CA ARG A 40 -17.81 11.62 8.58
C ARG A 40 -16.86 12.15 9.65
N ARG A 41 -16.84 11.49 10.81
CA ARG A 41 -15.86 11.78 11.88
C ARG A 41 -14.47 11.53 11.32
N VAL A 42 -13.77 12.62 10.99
CA VAL A 42 -12.35 12.59 10.65
C VAL A 42 -11.62 12.10 11.92
N GLN A 43 -11.00 10.93 11.83
CA GLN A 43 -10.08 10.49 12.87
C GLN A 43 -8.84 11.39 12.81
N PRO A 44 -8.31 11.86 13.96
CA PRO A 44 -7.06 12.62 13.95
C PRO A 44 -5.95 11.72 13.39
N ILE A 45 -5.16 12.28 12.47
CA ILE A 45 -3.98 11.58 11.94
C ILE A 45 -2.96 11.44 13.08
N PRO A 46 -2.47 10.23 13.40
CA PRO A 46 -1.41 10.08 14.39
C PRO A 46 -0.14 10.76 13.90
N SER A 47 0.41 11.71 14.68
CA SER A 47 1.71 12.31 14.42
C SER A 47 2.65 12.18 15.61
N GLN A 48 3.95 12.24 15.32
CA GLN A 48 5.02 12.35 16.32
C GLN A 48 5.98 13.46 15.89
N THR A 49 6.43 14.28 16.84
CA THR A 49 7.44 15.30 16.58
C THR A 49 8.84 14.74 16.87
N LEU A 50 9.78 14.89 15.94
CA LEU A 50 11.16 14.45 16.05
C LEU A 50 12.09 15.66 15.97
N LEU A 51 12.80 15.96 17.06
CA LEU A 51 13.88 16.93 17.06
C LEU A 51 15.17 16.20 16.62
N LEU A 52 15.66 16.49 15.42
CA LEU A 52 16.79 15.79 14.81
C LEU A 52 18.01 16.70 14.65
N ARG A 53 19.20 16.11 14.62
CA ARG A 53 20.41 16.82 14.20
C ARG A 53 20.37 17.10 12.72
N LYS A 54 20.61 18.36 12.34
CA LYS A 54 20.73 18.73 10.93
C LYS A 54 21.93 18.00 10.31
N SER A 55 21.68 17.29 9.22
CA SER A 55 22.68 16.54 8.45
C SER A 55 22.66 16.96 6.98
N GLU A 56 23.61 16.45 6.20
CA GLU A 56 23.66 16.62 4.74
C GLU A 56 22.69 15.66 4.00
N HIS A 57 21.97 14.80 4.72
CA HIS A 57 20.96 13.91 4.17
C HIS A 57 19.59 14.59 4.09
N SER A 58 18.69 14.04 3.28
CA SER A 58 17.30 14.50 3.21
C SER A 58 16.55 14.20 4.52
N VAL A 59 15.44 14.89 4.76
CA VAL A 59 14.69 14.80 6.02
C VAL A 59 14.10 13.40 6.24
N GLU A 60 13.75 12.69 5.16
CA GLU A 60 13.22 11.33 5.15
C GLU A 60 14.30 10.33 5.56
N ILE A 61 15.54 10.49 5.07
CA ILE A 61 16.68 9.65 5.45
C ILE A 61 17.13 9.94 6.89
N ALA A 62 17.17 11.20 7.31
CA ALA A 62 17.46 11.56 8.70
C ALA A 62 16.43 10.95 9.67
N THR A 63 15.15 11.00 9.31
CA THR A 63 14.04 10.38 10.04
C THR A 63 14.18 8.85 10.08
N LEU A 64 14.51 8.23 8.94
CA LEU A 64 14.66 6.79 8.82
C LEU A 64 15.79 6.27 9.72
N THR A 65 16.94 6.95 9.73
CA THR A 65 18.05 6.64 10.64
C THR A 65 17.62 6.81 12.10
N ALA A 66 17.07 7.96 12.48
CA ALA A 66 16.67 8.22 13.87
C ALA A 66 15.65 7.20 14.43
N LEU A 67 14.78 6.66 13.58
CA LEU A 67 13.79 5.64 13.95
C LEU A 67 14.32 4.19 13.91
N THR A 68 15.56 3.95 13.45
CA THR A 68 16.11 2.59 13.29
C THR A 68 17.45 2.35 13.96
N GLU A 69 18.33 3.35 14.05
CA GLU A 69 19.76 3.26 14.40
C GLU A 69 20.08 2.50 15.70
N ASN A 70 19.19 2.58 16.69
CA ASN A 70 19.35 1.93 18.00
C ASN A 70 18.24 0.88 18.27
N SER A 71 17.80 0.17 17.23
CA SER A 71 16.67 -0.76 17.29
C SER A 71 16.91 -2.07 16.52
N ALA A 72 16.00 -3.04 16.69
CA ALA A 72 15.94 -4.24 15.85
C ALA A 72 15.02 -4.07 14.61
N LEU A 73 14.61 -2.84 14.30
CA LEU A 73 13.68 -2.53 13.21
C LEU A 73 14.42 -2.37 11.89
N THR A 74 13.80 -2.80 10.79
CA THR A 74 14.32 -2.58 9.43
C THR A 74 13.46 -1.55 8.72
N GLY A 75 14.04 -0.38 8.43
CA GLY A 75 13.38 0.71 7.73
C GLY A 75 13.78 0.82 6.27
N PHE A 76 12.86 1.28 5.42
CA PHE A 76 13.10 1.59 4.01
C PHE A 76 12.42 2.91 3.63
N TYR A 77 13.13 3.77 2.88
CA TYR A 77 12.52 4.84 2.09
C TYR A 77 11.99 4.21 0.80
N SER A 78 10.69 4.32 0.56
CA SER A 78 10.02 3.64 -0.55
C SER A 78 9.01 4.49 -1.31
N GLU A 79 8.51 5.58 -0.73
CA GLU A 79 7.36 6.31 -1.27
C GLU A 79 6.20 5.36 -1.74
N ASN A 80 5.54 5.83 -2.80
CA ASN A 80 4.75 5.16 -3.81
C ASN A 80 5.28 3.81 -4.34
N THR A 81 6.57 3.46 -4.25
CA THR A 81 7.10 2.25 -4.92
C THR A 81 6.73 0.95 -4.23
N LEU A 82 6.54 0.94 -2.91
CA LEU A 82 6.26 -0.29 -2.15
C LEU A 82 4.97 -0.97 -2.63
N PHE A 83 3.83 -0.29 -2.50
CA PHE A 83 2.55 -0.91 -2.82
C PHE A 83 2.28 -0.99 -4.32
N THR A 84 2.78 -0.05 -5.13
CA THR A 84 2.70 -0.17 -6.60
C THR A 84 3.59 -1.31 -7.11
N GLY A 85 4.76 -1.52 -6.51
CA GLY A 85 5.65 -2.64 -6.79
C GLY A 85 5.04 -3.98 -6.40
N LEU A 86 4.56 -4.13 -5.15
CA LEU A 86 3.89 -5.35 -4.71
C LEU A 86 2.61 -5.64 -5.51
N PHE A 87 1.87 -4.61 -5.92
CA PHE A 87 0.77 -4.73 -6.87
C PHE A 87 1.28 -5.25 -8.22
N GLY A 88 2.32 -4.64 -8.79
CA GLY A 88 2.89 -5.05 -10.07
C GLY A 88 3.40 -6.50 -10.08
N LEU A 89 3.93 -6.98 -8.95
CA LEU A 89 4.34 -8.38 -8.77
C LEU A 89 3.13 -9.31 -8.68
N LEU A 90 2.13 -9.00 -7.84
CA LEU A 90 0.94 -9.87 -7.71
C LEU A 90 0.10 -9.88 -9.00
N PHE A 91 -0.03 -8.75 -9.67
CA PHE A 91 -0.85 -8.56 -10.87
C PHE A 91 -0.05 -8.67 -12.18
N TRP A 92 1.19 -9.17 -12.16
CA TRP A 92 1.99 -9.35 -13.38
C TRP A 92 1.24 -10.07 -14.53
N PRO A 93 0.47 -11.16 -14.30
CA PRO A 93 -0.32 -11.77 -15.36
C PRO A 93 -1.41 -10.84 -15.94
N VAL A 94 -2.03 -9.99 -15.12
CA VAL A 94 -3.03 -9.01 -15.56
C VAL A 94 -2.38 -7.91 -16.39
N LEU A 95 -1.22 -7.41 -15.96
CA LEU A 95 -0.49 -6.36 -16.66
C LEU A 95 -0.04 -6.81 -18.06
N PHE A 96 0.42 -8.05 -18.19
CA PHE A 96 0.95 -8.58 -19.46
C PHE A 96 -0.01 -9.53 -20.20
N GLU A 97 -1.30 -9.50 -19.86
CA GLU A 97 -2.36 -10.20 -20.60
C GLU A 97 -2.45 -9.66 -22.05
N PRO A 98 -2.26 -10.49 -23.10
CA PRO A 98 -2.07 -10.05 -24.49
C PRO A 98 -3.39 -9.70 -25.20
N LEU A 99 -4.20 -8.83 -24.60
CA LEU A 99 -5.46 -8.38 -25.19
C LEU A 99 -5.23 -7.58 -26.50
N PRO A 100 -6.16 -7.64 -27.48
CA PRO A 100 -6.11 -6.78 -28.66
C PRO A 100 -5.96 -5.30 -28.31
N GLY A 101 -4.96 -4.63 -28.90
CA GLY A 101 -4.65 -3.23 -28.64
C GLY A 101 -4.03 -2.92 -27.28
N ALA A 102 -3.62 -3.93 -26.49
CA ALA A 102 -2.80 -3.73 -25.29
C ALA A 102 -1.30 -3.55 -25.63
N PHE A 103 -0.79 -4.32 -26.61
CA PHE A 103 0.61 -4.32 -26.99
C PHE A 103 0.81 -4.18 -28.51
N PHE A 104 1.79 -3.38 -28.89
CA PHE A 104 2.13 -3.02 -30.27
C PHE A 104 3.63 -3.17 -30.57
N HIS A 105 4.51 -3.10 -29.57
CA HIS A 105 5.95 -3.30 -29.73
C HIS A 105 6.59 -3.98 -28.48
N PRO A 106 7.72 -4.70 -28.63
CA PRO A 106 8.32 -5.46 -27.52
C PRO A 106 8.76 -4.62 -26.31
N PHE A 107 9.12 -3.36 -26.54
CA PHE A 107 9.68 -2.46 -25.50
C PHE A 107 8.64 -1.80 -24.58
N GLN A 108 7.39 -2.25 -24.58
CA GLN A 108 6.35 -1.70 -23.71
C GLN A 108 6.52 -2.15 -22.25
N ALA A 109 6.70 -1.17 -21.35
CA ALA A 109 6.70 -1.39 -19.90
C ALA A 109 5.32 -1.76 -19.32
N GLY A 110 4.30 -1.94 -20.16
CA GLY A 110 2.94 -2.21 -19.72
C GLY A 110 1.94 -2.04 -20.87
N PRO A 111 0.68 -2.43 -20.65
CA PRO A 111 -0.32 -2.39 -21.71
C PRO A 111 -0.77 -0.95 -21.95
N ALA A 112 -1.02 -0.60 -23.21
CA ALA A 112 -1.40 0.76 -23.62
C ALA A 112 -2.73 1.24 -22.98
N ASP A 113 -3.55 0.32 -22.46
CA ASP A 113 -4.77 0.62 -21.74
C ASP A 113 -4.63 0.68 -20.20
N LEU A 114 -3.44 0.53 -19.63
CA LEU A 114 -3.20 0.50 -18.17
C LEU A 114 -3.86 1.65 -17.38
N PHE A 115 -3.94 2.84 -17.99
CA PHE A 115 -4.50 4.05 -17.38
C PHE A 115 -5.80 4.51 -18.06
N ARG A 116 -6.56 3.58 -18.65
CA ARG A 116 -7.92 3.80 -19.18
C ARG A 116 -8.97 3.22 -18.23
N ALA A 117 -10.17 3.79 -18.23
CA ALA A 117 -11.28 3.37 -17.38
C ALA A 117 -11.75 1.92 -17.62
N ASP A 118 -11.49 1.37 -18.81
CA ASP A 118 -11.83 -0.01 -19.19
C ASP A 118 -10.74 -1.04 -18.86
N PHE A 119 -9.59 -0.64 -18.30
CA PHE A 119 -8.49 -1.56 -17.96
C PHE A 119 -8.94 -2.76 -17.11
N VAL A 120 -9.70 -2.45 -16.05
CA VAL A 120 -10.16 -3.42 -15.05
C VAL A 120 -11.27 -4.31 -15.62
N THR A 121 -12.29 -3.74 -16.27
CA THR A 121 -13.41 -4.50 -16.81
C THR A 121 -12.98 -5.47 -17.90
N ARG A 122 -12.00 -5.08 -18.73
CA ARG A 122 -11.37 -5.96 -19.74
C ARG A 122 -10.60 -7.15 -19.15
N ARG A 123 -10.24 -7.12 -17.87
CA ARG A 123 -9.39 -8.13 -17.20
C ARG A 123 -9.98 -8.67 -15.89
N GLN A 124 -11.26 -8.41 -15.63
CA GLN A 124 -11.93 -8.64 -14.34
C GLN A 124 -11.71 -10.07 -13.81
N THR A 125 -11.96 -11.09 -14.62
CA THR A 125 -11.78 -12.50 -14.26
C THR A 125 -10.37 -12.82 -13.74
N LEU A 126 -9.34 -12.27 -14.38
CA LEU A 126 -7.94 -12.50 -14.01
C LEU A 126 -7.56 -11.66 -12.77
N ILE A 127 -8.06 -10.42 -12.67
CA ILE A 127 -7.93 -9.56 -11.48
C ILE A 127 -8.50 -10.28 -10.24
N ASP A 128 -9.69 -10.87 -10.35
CA ASP A 128 -10.30 -11.62 -9.24
C ASP A 128 -9.56 -12.92 -8.92
N GLN A 129 -8.97 -13.60 -9.92
CA GLN A 129 -8.06 -14.74 -9.67
C GLN A 129 -6.82 -14.30 -8.86
N ARG A 130 -6.25 -13.12 -9.14
CA ARG A 130 -5.10 -12.59 -8.40
C ARG A 130 -5.47 -12.13 -6.98
N LEU A 131 -6.63 -11.50 -6.81
CA LEU A 131 -7.14 -11.09 -5.49
C LEU A 131 -7.44 -12.29 -4.57
N ARG A 132 -7.93 -13.42 -5.12
CA ARG A 132 -8.15 -14.65 -4.34
C ARG A 132 -6.87 -15.24 -3.74
N LEU A 133 -5.68 -14.95 -4.29
CA LEU A 133 -4.42 -15.42 -3.69
C LEU A 133 -4.16 -14.84 -2.28
N LEU A 134 -4.81 -13.70 -1.93
CA LEU A 134 -4.75 -13.06 -0.62
C LEU A 134 -5.68 -13.72 0.42
N GLU A 135 -6.55 -14.66 0.01
CA GLU A 135 -7.39 -15.47 0.91
C GLU A 135 -6.60 -16.63 1.54
N THR A 136 -5.38 -16.89 1.05
CA THR A 136 -4.44 -17.88 1.56
C THR A 136 -3.05 -17.25 1.69
N LYS A 137 -2.00 -18.05 1.96
CA LYS A 137 -0.59 -17.58 1.87
C LYS A 137 0.00 -17.68 0.46
N ALA A 138 -0.76 -18.13 -0.55
CA ALA A 138 -0.26 -18.32 -1.91
C ALA A 138 0.29 -17.04 -2.56
N TYR A 139 -0.25 -15.86 -2.22
CA TYR A 139 0.27 -14.58 -2.71
C TYR A 139 1.75 -14.35 -2.36
N GLN A 140 2.25 -14.85 -1.22
CA GLN A 140 3.64 -14.67 -0.80
C GLN A 140 4.60 -15.40 -1.74
N GLN A 141 4.31 -16.68 -2.01
CA GLN A 141 5.08 -17.52 -2.91
C GLN A 141 5.05 -16.99 -4.35
N GLU A 142 3.88 -16.53 -4.81
CA GLU A 142 3.67 -16.04 -6.16
C GLU A 142 4.30 -14.66 -6.40
N ILE A 143 4.21 -13.72 -5.46
CA ILE A 143 4.93 -12.43 -5.52
C ILE A 143 6.44 -12.67 -5.56
N TRP A 144 6.95 -13.56 -4.69
CA TRP A 144 8.37 -13.89 -4.64
C TRP A 144 8.88 -14.53 -5.95
N LYS A 145 8.14 -15.53 -6.47
CA LYS A 145 8.39 -16.17 -7.77
C LYS A 145 8.41 -15.17 -8.92
N ILE A 146 7.46 -14.22 -8.97
CA ILE A 146 7.44 -13.18 -10.00
C ILE A 146 8.62 -12.22 -9.82
N TRP A 147 8.98 -11.83 -8.60
CA TRP A 147 10.14 -10.99 -8.32
C TRP A 147 11.42 -11.65 -8.86
N GLN A 148 11.69 -12.91 -8.48
CA GLN A 148 12.85 -13.67 -8.95
C GLN A 148 12.85 -13.84 -10.49
N ALA A 149 11.71 -14.12 -11.10
CA ALA A 149 11.60 -14.41 -12.54
C ALA A 149 11.47 -13.17 -13.45
N LYS A 150 11.35 -11.96 -12.88
CA LYS A 150 11.12 -10.71 -13.62
C LYS A 150 11.98 -9.52 -13.15
N HIS A 151 12.86 -9.69 -12.17
CA HIS A 151 13.75 -8.63 -11.71
C HIS A 151 14.48 -7.93 -12.88
N GLY A 152 14.36 -6.60 -12.96
CA GLY A 152 14.93 -5.79 -14.05
C GLY A 152 14.09 -5.74 -15.35
N VAL A 153 13.05 -6.55 -15.51
CA VAL A 153 12.14 -6.48 -16.68
C VAL A 153 11.24 -5.25 -16.53
N SER A 154 11.30 -4.33 -17.50
CA SER A 154 10.59 -3.04 -17.44
C SER A 154 9.09 -3.19 -17.16
N CYS A 155 8.60 -2.51 -16.11
CA CYS A 155 7.20 -2.53 -15.71
C CYS A 155 6.76 -1.16 -15.17
N ALA A 156 5.69 -0.60 -15.72
CA ALA A 156 5.21 0.77 -15.47
C ALA A 156 4.73 1.04 -14.03
N LEU A 157 4.62 -0.01 -13.20
CA LEU A 157 4.24 0.06 -11.80
C LEU A 157 5.34 -0.46 -10.84
N ILE A 158 6.51 -0.88 -11.33
CA ILE A 158 7.59 -1.43 -10.48
C ILE A 158 8.89 -0.65 -10.69
N HIS A 159 9.32 0.08 -9.66
CA HIS A 159 10.65 0.68 -9.63
C HIS A 159 11.66 -0.31 -9.01
N TRP A 160 12.27 -1.15 -9.85
CA TRP A 160 13.18 -2.22 -9.42
C TRP A 160 14.29 -1.80 -8.44
N PRO A 161 14.97 -0.64 -8.58
CA PRO A 161 16.01 -0.23 -7.62
C PRO A 161 15.54 -0.08 -6.16
N ALA A 162 14.29 0.32 -5.94
CA ALA A 162 13.71 0.38 -4.59
C ALA A 162 13.14 -0.98 -4.14
N MET A 163 12.68 -1.82 -5.07
CA MET A 163 12.10 -3.15 -4.82
C MET A 163 13.17 -4.21 -4.55
N SER A 164 14.05 -3.95 -3.58
CA SER A 164 15.09 -4.87 -3.10
C SER A 164 14.52 -6.16 -2.49
N GLU A 165 15.33 -7.22 -2.48
CA GLU A 165 14.99 -8.49 -1.83
C GLU A 165 14.56 -8.30 -0.37
N ALA A 166 15.33 -7.51 0.39
CA ALA A 166 15.06 -7.24 1.80
C ALA A 166 13.70 -6.53 2.00
N LEU A 167 13.36 -5.54 1.17
CA LEU A 167 12.06 -4.86 1.22
C LEU A 167 10.92 -5.84 0.93
N VAL A 168 11.04 -6.64 -0.13
CA VAL A 168 9.99 -7.59 -0.54
C VAL A 168 9.80 -8.68 0.51
N GLN A 169 10.87 -9.25 1.06
CA GLN A 169 10.76 -10.28 2.10
C GLN A 169 10.20 -9.72 3.42
N ALA A 170 10.63 -8.53 3.85
CA ALA A 170 10.09 -7.89 5.04
C ALA A 170 8.59 -7.55 4.87
N ALA A 171 8.21 -6.98 3.72
CA ALA A 171 6.82 -6.66 3.41
C ALA A 171 5.92 -7.91 3.35
N LEU A 172 6.35 -8.98 2.67
CA LEU A 172 5.60 -10.24 2.61
C LEU A 172 5.46 -10.91 3.98
N ARG A 173 6.43 -10.71 4.89
CA ARG A 173 6.40 -11.26 6.27
C ARG A 173 5.49 -10.47 7.21
N CYS A 174 5.41 -9.14 7.05
CA CYS A 174 4.86 -8.25 8.07
C CYS A 174 3.56 -7.52 7.66
N ILE A 175 3.27 -7.37 6.37
CA ILE A 175 2.03 -6.71 5.91
C ILE A 175 0.91 -7.77 5.81
N PRO A 176 -0.22 -7.61 6.52
CA PRO A 176 -1.36 -8.51 6.41
C PRO A 176 -1.95 -8.55 4.99
N ALA A 177 -2.39 -9.73 4.55
CA ALA A 177 -3.02 -9.92 3.25
C ALA A 177 -4.28 -9.06 3.05
N GLU A 178 -4.98 -8.72 4.13
CA GLU A 178 -6.11 -7.77 4.11
C GLU A 178 -5.67 -6.35 3.76
N HIS A 179 -4.56 -5.87 4.34
CA HIS A 179 -4.05 -4.53 4.08
C HIS A 179 -3.60 -4.41 2.62
N LEU A 180 -2.96 -5.45 2.08
CA LEU A 180 -2.67 -5.57 0.65
C LEU A 180 -3.95 -5.60 -0.19
N ARG A 181 -4.98 -6.37 0.20
CA ARG A 181 -6.27 -6.44 -0.53
C ARG A 181 -6.94 -5.07 -0.63
N ILE A 182 -6.96 -4.30 0.47
CA ILE A 182 -7.57 -2.97 0.52
C ILE A 182 -6.78 -1.99 -0.38
N VAL A 183 -5.45 -1.93 -0.22
CA VAL A 183 -4.60 -1.03 -1.03
C VAL A 183 -4.67 -1.40 -2.52
N PHE A 184 -4.68 -2.68 -2.87
CA PHE A 184 -4.79 -3.13 -4.27
C PHE A 184 -6.18 -2.86 -4.86
N ARG A 185 -7.26 -2.97 -4.08
CA ARG A 185 -8.61 -2.57 -4.55
C ARG A 185 -8.72 -1.05 -4.73
N HIS A 186 -8.08 -0.25 -3.89
CA HIS A 186 -8.01 1.20 -4.06
C HIS A 186 -7.15 1.60 -5.27
N LEU A 187 -6.01 0.95 -5.50
CA LEU A 187 -5.22 1.12 -6.73
C LEU A 187 -6.03 0.75 -7.97
N LEU A 188 -6.79 -0.35 -7.95
CA LEU A 188 -7.62 -0.77 -9.08
C LEU A 188 -8.77 0.18 -9.40
N SER A 189 -9.31 0.94 -8.43
CA SER A 189 -10.41 1.87 -8.72
C SER A 189 -9.96 3.11 -9.51
N ASP A 190 -8.70 3.53 -9.39
CA ASP A 190 -8.05 4.47 -10.31
C ASP A 190 -6.51 4.35 -10.30
N LEU A 191 -5.97 3.52 -11.21
CA LEU A 191 -4.52 3.32 -11.35
C LEU A 191 -3.77 4.58 -11.81
N ARG A 192 -4.45 5.56 -12.41
CA ARG A 192 -3.82 6.81 -12.87
C ARG A 192 -3.56 7.75 -11.70
N HIS A 193 -4.54 7.92 -10.82
CA HIS A 193 -4.53 8.92 -9.76
C HIS A 193 -4.11 8.36 -8.40
N HIS A 194 -4.53 7.15 -8.02
CA HIS A 194 -4.23 6.61 -6.69
C HIS A 194 -2.79 6.09 -6.53
N ARG A 195 -2.02 5.92 -7.62
CA ARG A 195 -0.60 5.49 -7.57
C ARG A 195 0.40 6.55 -7.04
N ARG A 196 -0.09 7.58 -6.37
CA ARG A 196 0.67 8.72 -5.83
C ARG A 196 0.14 9.10 -4.44
N GLY A 197 0.99 9.59 -3.56
CA GLY A 197 0.63 10.03 -2.21
C GLY A 197 0.73 8.95 -1.14
N MET A 198 1.47 7.88 -1.39
CA MET A 198 1.76 6.88 -0.36
C MET A 198 2.89 7.37 0.55
N PRO A 199 2.87 7.02 1.85
CA PRO A 199 3.88 7.47 2.81
C PRO A 199 5.33 7.16 2.40
N ASP A 200 6.24 8.07 2.72
CA ASP A 200 7.65 8.04 2.32
C ASP A 200 8.39 6.80 2.83
N LEU A 201 8.15 6.44 4.09
CA LEU A 201 8.86 5.38 4.80
C LEU A 201 7.94 4.19 5.13
N VAL A 202 8.54 3.00 5.13
CA VAL A 202 8.02 1.83 5.84
C VAL A 202 9.06 1.34 6.84
N ILE A 203 8.61 0.97 8.05
CA ILE A 203 9.45 0.37 9.09
C ILE A 203 8.84 -0.98 9.48
N PHE A 204 9.69 -2.01 9.61
CA PHE A 204 9.29 -3.38 9.91
C PHE A 204 9.91 -3.88 11.22
N ASP A 205 9.07 -4.44 12.09
CA ASP A 205 9.52 -5.38 13.12
C ASP A 205 9.29 -6.80 12.57
N THR A 206 10.33 -7.41 12.02
CA THR A 206 10.23 -8.76 11.46
C THR A 206 10.13 -9.84 12.54
N ALA A 207 10.56 -9.57 13.78
CA ALA A 207 10.46 -10.52 14.89
C ALA A 207 9.02 -10.63 15.41
N GLN A 208 8.31 -9.50 15.51
CA GLN A 208 6.90 -9.42 15.90
C GLN A 208 5.92 -9.50 14.72
N CYS A 209 6.43 -9.53 13.48
CA CYS A 209 5.66 -9.45 12.23
C CYS A 209 4.73 -8.21 12.19
N ARG A 210 5.29 -7.04 12.51
CA ARG A 210 4.58 -5.74 12.49
C ARG A 210 5.22 -4.80 11.48
N TYR A 211 4.46 -3.79 11.06
CA TYR A 211 4.98 -2.70 10.25
C TYR A 211 4.31 -1.37 10.62
N GLN A 212 4.94 -0.26 10.24
CA GLN A 212 4.42 1.10 10.33
C GLN A 212 4.75 1.83 9.03
N LEU A 213 3.79 2.58 8.48
CA LEU A 213 4.00 3.54 7.40
C LEU A 213 4.17 4.94 7.98
N ILE A 214 5.12 5.71 7.47
CA ILE A 214 5.41 7.06 8.00
C ILE A 214 5.58 8.04 6.84
N GLU A 215 4.74 9.06 6.83
CA GLU A 215 4.86 10.25 5.99
C GLU A 215 5.72 11.28 6.74
N VAL A 216 6.73 11.86 6.09
CA VAL A 216 7.72 12.72 6.73
C VAL A 216 7.46 14.18 6.36
N LYS A 217 7.45 15.08 7.35
CA LYS A 217 7.17 16.51 7.17
C LYS A 217 8.31 17.31 7.80
N GLY A 218 9.15 17.92 6.97
CA GLY A 218 10.20 18.83 7.44
C GLY A 218 9.65 20.17 7.95
N PRO A 219 10.50 21.06 8.50
CA PRO A 219 10.04 22.29 9.14
C PRO A 219 9.21 23.17 8.20
N GLY A 220 7.94 23.37 8.54
CA GLY A 220 6.98 24.17 7.76
C GLY A 220 6.32 23.47 6.57
N ASP A 221 6.67 22.22 6.25
CA ASP A 221 5.95 21.42 5.25
C ASP A 221 4.56 20.99 5.76
N ARG A 222 3.65 20.65 4.83
CA ARG A 222 2.26 20.29 5.14
C ARG A 222 1.79 19.14 4.26
N LEU A 223 0.96 18.26 4.84
CA LEU A 223 0.29 17.18 4.10
C LEU A 223 -0.43 17.73 2.86
N GLN A 224 -0.02 17.26 1.69
CA GLN A 224 -0.72 17.52 0.44
C GLN A 224 -2.04 16.75 0.42
N ASP A 225 -3.05 17.26 -0.29
CA ASP A 225 -4.41 16.71 -0.19
C ASP A 225 -4.52 15.24 -0.62
N HIS A 226 -3.68 14.81 -1.58
CA HIS A 226 -3.61 13.41 -2.00
C HIS A 226 -2.91 12.50 -0.98
N GLN A 227 -1.96 13.01 -0.19
CA GLN A 227 -1.34 12.30 0.93
C GLN A 227 -2.34 12.16 2.08
N ARG A 228 -3.04 13.25 2.41
CA ARG A 228 -4.12 13.23 3.43
C ARG A 228 -5.21 12.23 3.08
N LEU A 229 -5.65 12.19 1.81
CA LEU A 229 -6.63 11.22 1.33
C LEU A 229 -6.14 9.76 1.50
N TRP A 230 -4.87 9.48 1.19
CA TRP A 230 -4.28 8.16 1.40
C TRP A 230 -4.21 7.80 2.89
N ILE A 231 -3.68 8.69 3.74
CA ILE A 231 -3.56 8.47 5.18
C ILE A 231 -4.94 8.25 5.82
N GLU A 232 -5.95 9.07 5.48
CA GLU A 232 -7.33 8.86 5.93
C GLU A 232 -7.89 7.51 5.51
N THR A 233 -7.64 7.09 4.26
CA THR A 233 -8.10 5.80 3.72
C THR A 233 -7.41 4.63 4.41
N MET A 234 -6.11 4.75 4.68
CA MET A 234 -5.31 3.77 5.42
C MET A 234 -5.79 3.63 6.87
N LEU A 235 -5.99 4.74 7.59
CA LEU A 235 -6.49 4.73 8.97
C LEU A 235 -7.90 4.12 9.07
N GLN A 236 -8.81 4.50 8.16
CA GLN A 236 -10.16 3.92 8.09
C GLN A 236 -10.18 2.43 7.74
N ALA A 237 -9.10 1.92 7.13
CA ALA A 237 -8.87 0.51 6.84
C ALA A 237 -8.06 -0.23 7.93
N GLY A 238 -7.65 0.44 9.00
CA GLY A 238 -6.83 -0.16 10.07
C GLY A 238 -5.36 -0.36 9.71
N LEU A 239 -4.86 0.25 8.63
CA LEU A 239 -3.44 0.21 8.29
C LEU A 239 -2.65 1.10 9.27
N PRO A 240 -1.52 0.61 9.82
CA PRO A 240 -0.65 1.39 10.70
C PRO A 240 0.07 2.47 9.88
N VAL A 241 -0.42 3.71 9.97
CA VAL A 241 0.17 4.89 9.31
C VAL A 241 0.21 6.07 10.28
N SER A 242 1.26 6.89 10.17
CA SER A 242 1.46 8.12 10.97
C SER A 242 2.24 9.18 10.19
N VAL A 243 2.36 10.36 10.76
CA VAL A 243 3.23 11.45 10.28
C VAL A 243 4.41 11.63 11.25
N ALA A 244 5.60 11.84 10.72
CA ALA A 244 6.75 12.33 11.47
C ALA A 244 6.97 13.81 11.13
N GLU A 245 6.70 14.68 12.09
CA GLU A 245 6.94 16.13 12.00
C GLU A 245 8.37 16.39 12.51
N VAL A 246 9.25 16.93 11.67
CA VAL A 246 10.68 17.04 11.96
C VAL A 246 11.09 18.49 12.16
N ASP A 247 11.69 18.77 13.32
CA ASP A 247 12.40 20.00 13.63
C ASP A 247 13.91 19.74 13.76
N TRP A 248 14.72 20.77 13.57
CA TRP A 248 16.18 20.67 13.68
C TRP A 248 16.69 21.18 15.04
N GLU A 249 17.61 20.43 15.67
CA GLU A 249 18.40 20.92 16.82
C GLU A 249 19.05 22.26 16.46
N SER A 250 18.79 23.30 17.28
CA SER A 250 19.53 24.55 17.20
C SER A 250 20.99 24.30 17.53
N LYS A 251 21.92 24.94 16.80
CA LYS A 251 23.34 24.86 17.14
C LYS A 251 23.60 25.61 18.46
N SER A 252 23.99 24.85 19.48
CA SER A 252 24.63 25.34 20.72
C SER A 252 26.04 25.87 20.44
#